data_AF-A0A1Y5FHU2-F1
#
_entry.id   AF-A0A1Y5FHU2-F1
#
_cell.length_a   1.000
_cell.length_b   1.000
_cell.length_c   1.000
_cell.angle_alpha   90.00
_cell.angle_beta   90.00
_cell.angle_gamma   90.00
#
_symmetry.space_group_name_H-M   'P 1'
#
loop_
_entity.id
_entity.type
_entity.pdbx_description
1 polymer ?
#
loop_
_entity_poly.entity_id
_entity_poly.type
_entity_poly.pdbx_seq_one_letter_code
_entity_poly.pdbx_strand_id
1 'polypeptide(L)'
;MQNFAEKVARFARAVEQRDGPAFAALFTPEALYHDAIYGAVVSREAIEKMMVLDWYRDGEHWLWDMQEPVCDAERGYARYVASFTSLNRFSHGHRVVVRGVAMFAFEGELFSSYHEVANGTPALWDLQVRGEHLERVVQGIADEQRGSTALAAHYTGPER
;
A
#
# COMPACT_ATOMS: atom_id res chain seq x y z
N MET A 1 -4.14 -18.01 -9.94
CA MET A 1 -2.91 -18.56 -9.32
C MET A 1 -3.30 -19.51 -8.19
N GLN A 2 -2.87 -20.78 -8.17
CA GLN A 2 -3.45 -21.80 -7.27
C GLN A 2 -3.09 -21.62 -5.78
N ASN A 3 -2.38 -20.54 -5.42
CA ASN A 3 -1.95 -20.30 -4.04
C ASN A 3 -1.87 -18.82 -3.64
N PHE A 4 -2.78 -17.98 -4.14
CA PHE A 4 -2.75 -16.55 -3.83
C PHE A 4 -2.97 -16.25 -2.35
N ALA A 5 -3.89 -16.96 -1.69
CA ALA A 5 -4.18 -16.78 -0.27
C ALA A 5 -2.95 -17.01 0.62
N GLU A 6 -2.16 -18.06 0.39
CA GLU A 6 -0.95 -18.28 1.20
C GLU A 6 0.15 -17.26 0.87
N LYS A 7 0.24 -16.77 -0.38
CA LYS A 7 1.22 -15.73 -0.73
C LYS A 7 0.93 -14.41 -0.03
N VAL A 8 -0.32 -13.97 0.02
CA VAL A 8 -0.67 -12.75 0.77
C VAL A 8 -0.59 -12.95 2.29
N ALA A 9 -0.77 -14.18 2.80
CA ALA A 9 -0.47 -14.49 4.19
C ALA A 9 1.04 -14.43 4.50
N ARG A 10 1.89 -14.88 3.56
CA ARG A 10 3.36 -14.74 3.66
C ARG A 10 3.79 -13.28 3.58
N PHE A 11 3.14 -12.49 2.72
CA PHE A 11 3.33 -11.03 2.67
C PHE A 11 3.12 -10.43 4.05
N ALA A 12 1.95 -10.66 4.64
CA ALA A 12 1.59 -10.12 5.95
C ALA A 12 2.62 -10.50 7.02
N ARG A 13 2.92 -11.80 7.13
CA ARG A 13 3.89 -12.32 8.09
C ARG A 13 5.28 -11.70 7.92
N ALA A 14 5.75 -11.54 6.69
CA ALA A 14 7.06 -10.95 6.44
C ALA A 14 7.12 -9.49 6.89
N VAL A 15 6.05 -8.71 6.67
CA VAL A 15 5.95 -7.33 7.19
C VAL A 15 5.97 -7.32 8.71
N GLU A 16 5.15 -8.13 9.38
CA GLU A 16 5.04 -8.19 10.84
C GLU A 16 6.35 -8.61 11.53
N GLN A 17 7.16 -9.42 10.84
CA GLN A 17 8.45 -9.92 11.35
C GLN A 17 9.65 -9.08 10.92
N ARG A 18 9.44 -8.03 10.12
CA ARG A 18 10.51 -7.25 9.46
C ARG A 18 11.42 -8.14 8.60
N ASP A 19 10.88 -9.17 7.98
CA ASP A 19 11.64 -10.10 7.13
C ASP A 19 11.70 -9.58 5.69
N GLY A 20 12.70 -8.72 5.44
CA GLY A 20 13.00 -8.14 4.13
C GLY A 20 13.13 -9.18 3.02
N PRO A 21 14.05 -10.14 3.17
CA PRO A 21 14.27 -11.17 2.17
C PRO A 21 13.00 -11.99 1.86
N ALA A 22 12.22 -12.38 2.88
CA ALA A 22 10.99 -13.14 2.64
C ALA A 22 9.91 -12.31 1.93
N PHE A 23 9.81 -11.02 2.26
CA PHE A 23 8.88 -10.08 1.61
C PHE A 23 9.25 -9.89 0.13
N ALA A 24 10.51 -9.55 -0.13
CA ALA A 24 11.03 -9.26 -1.46
C ALA A 24 10.99 -10.50 -2.38
N ALA A 25 11.17 -11.70 -1.83
CA ALA A 25 11.08 -12.95 -2.58
C ALA A 25 9.69 -13.23 -3.18
N LEU A 26 8.64 -12.51 -2.76
CA LEU A 26 7.30 -12.61 -3.36
C LEU A 26 7.20 -11.88 -4.71
N PHE A 27 8.15 -10.99 -5.02
CA PHE A 27 8.11 -10.10 -6.17
C PHE A 27 9.10 -10.53 -7.26
N THR A 28 8.82 -10.23 -8.53
CA THR A 28 9.81 -10.37 -9.60
C THR A 28 10.99 -9.43 -9.39
N PRO A 29 12.16 -9.68 -10.00
CA PRO A 29 13.33 -8.80 -9.85
C PRO A 29 13.03 -7.35 -10.28
N GLU A 30 12.19 -7.16 -11.30
CA GLU A 30 11.79 -5.86 -11.86
C GLU A 30 10.43 -5.35 -11.37
N ALA A 31 9.88 -5.94 -10.30
CA ALA A 31 8.53 -5.63 -9.86
C ALA A 31 8.34 -4.14 -9.51
N LEU A 32 7.12 -3.66 -9.77
CA LEU A 32 6.67 -2.34 -9.35
C LEU A 32 5.82 -2.45 -8.07
N TYR A 33 6.21 -1.77 -7.01
CA TYR A 33 5.40 -1.64 -5.80
C TYR A 33 4.95 -0.19 -5.65
N HIS A 34 3.65 0.04 -5.58
CA HIS A 34 3.08 1.36 -5.35
C HIS A 34 2.47 1.43 -3.96
N ASP A 35 3.22 2.03 -3.03
CA ASP A 35 2.82 2.27 -1.65
C ASP A 35 1.95 3.54 -1.55
N ALA A 36 0.92 3.53 -0.72
CA ALA A 36 0.03 4.68 -0.54
C ALA A 36 0.71 5.89 0.15
N ILE A 37 1.83 5.70 0.83
CA ILE A 37 2.55 6.73 1.59
C ILE A 37 3.86 7.12 0.87
N TYR A 38 4.66 6.14 0.48
CA TYR A 38 6.00 6.35 -0.10
C TYR A 38 5.99 6.41 -1.64
N GLY A 39 4.86 6.09 -2.27
CA GLY A 39 4.72 6.10 -3.72
C GLY A 39 5.33 4.86 -4.39
N ALA A 40 5.68 5.00 -5.67
CA ALA A 40 6.18 3.90 -6.48
C ALA A 40 7.68 3.65 -6.29
N VAL A 41 8.03 2.38 -6.07
CA VAL A 41 9.40 1.87 -6.13
C VAL A 41 9.49 0.71 -7.13
N VAL A 42 10.61 0.61 -7.82
CA VAL A 42 10.87 -0.41 -8.84
C VAL A 42 12.06 -1.25 -8.41
N SER A 43 11.97 -2.55 -8.63
CA SER A 43 12.93 -3.62 -8.27
C SER A 43 12.71 -4.27 -6.92
N ARG A 44 13.02 -5.56 -6.88
CA ARG A 44 12.99 -6.38 -5.66
C ARG A 44 13.85 -5.77 -4.54
N GLU A 45 15.05 -5.27 -4.85
CA GLU A 45 15.92 -4.68 -3.83
C GLU A 45 15.33 -3.38 -3.26
N ALA A 46 14.71 -2.55 -4.10
CA ALA A 46 14.08 -1.32 -3.63
C ALA A 46 12.85 -1.60 -2.76
N ILE A 47 12.06 -2.62 -3.11
CA ILE A 47 10.90 -3.08 -2.34
C ILE A 47 11.33 -3.58 -0.96
N GLU A 48 12.38 -4.40 -0.90
CA GLU A 48 12.96 -4.84 0.36
C GLU A 48 13.38 -3.65 1.23
N LYS A 49 14.14 -2.74 0.64
CA LYS A 49 14.68 -1.57 1.34
C LYS A 49 13.56 -0.69 1.89
N MET A 50 12.54 -0.40 1.10
CA MET A 50 11.38 0.39 1.52
C MET A 50 10.70 -0.24 2.74
N MET A 51 10.40 -1.55 2.68
CA MET A 51 9.75 -2.24 3.78
C MET A 51 10.62 -2.24 5.04
N VAL A 52 11.92 -2.57 4.95
CA VAL A 52 12.77 -2.76 6.13
C VAL A 52 13.29 -1.45 6.71
N LEU A 53 13.48 -0.42 5.88
CA LEU A 53 14.05 0.87 6.29
C LEU A 53 12.99 1.95 6.42
N ASP A 54 12.19 2.21 5.39
CA ASP A 54 11.29 3.37 5.39
C ASP A 54 10.10 3.14 6.32
N TRP A 55 9.41 1.99 6.21
CA TRP A 55 8.28 1.69 7.09
C TRP A 55 8.72 1.59 8.55
N TYR A 56 9.80 0.86 8.83
CA TYR A 56 10.30 0.68 10.21
C TYR A 56 11.04 1.88 10.79
N ARG A 57 11.39 2.88 9.97
CA ARG A 57 11.83 4.20 10.47
C ARG A 57 10.65 4.98 11.05
N ASP A 58 9.50 4.90 10.38
CA ASP A 58 8.34 5.76 10.69
C ASP A 58 7.30 5.06 11.58
N GLY A 59 7.39 3.74 11.77
CA GLY A 59 6.48 2.98 12.63
C GLY A 59 7.03 1.64 13.12
N GLU A 60 6.42 1.10 14.18
CA GLU A 60 6.73 -0.21 14.77
C GLU A 60 5.47 -1.01 15.10
N HIS A 61 5.64 -2.26 15.53
CA HIS A 61 4.53 -3.17 15.87
C HIS A 61 3.49 -3.30 14.73
N TRP A 62 4.00 -3.53 13.52
CA TRP A 62 3.19 -3.70 12.33
C TRP A 62 2.26 -4.92 12.46
N LEU A 63 1.01 -4.77 12.05
CA LEU A 63 0.04 -5.84 11.85
C LEU A 63 -0.58 -5.70 10.46
N TRP A 64 -0.76 -6.82 9.77
CA TRP A 64 -1.32 -6.82 8.42
C TRP A 64 -2.28 -7.99 8.21
N ASP A 65 -3.55 -7.69 8.00
CA ASP A 65 -4.56 -8.68 7.67
C ASP A 65 -4.89 -8.62 6.19
N MET A 66 -4.75 -9.74 5.48
CA MET A 66 -5.20 -9.91 4.10
C MET A 66 -6.50 -10.72 4.09
N GLN A 67 -7.61 -10.05 3.83
CA GLN A 67 -8.96 -10.57 3.93
C GLN A 67 -9.53 -10.88 2.54
N GLU A 68 -10.26 -11.99 2.44
CA GLU A 68 -11.00 -12.40 1.24
C GLU A 68 -10.13 -12.38 -0.04
N PRO A 69 -8.94 -13.01 -0.04
CA PRO A 69 -8.08 -12.99 -1.22
C PRO A 69 -8.73 -13.75 -2.38
N VAL A 70 -8.85 -13.10 -3.52
CA VAL A 70 -9.36 -13.66 -4.78
C VAL A 70 -8.38 -13.38 -5.90
N CYS A 71 -8.20 -14.33 -6.81
CA CYS A 71 -7.35 -14.13 -7.99
C CYS A 71 -7.85 -14.91 -9.19
N ASP A 72 -7.46 -14.44 -10.37
CA ASP A 72 -7.55 -15.19 -11.63
C ASP A 72 -6.13 -15.58 -12.11
N ALA A 73 -5.95 -15.72 -13.42
CA ALA A 73 -4.65 -16.04 -14.03
C ALA A 73 -3.68 -14.85 -14.06
N GLU A 74 -4.19 -13.62 -14.08
CA GLU A 74 -3.42 -12.40 -14.32
C GLU A 74 -3.31 -11.50 -13.08
N ARG A 75 -4.35 -11.49 -12.24
CA ARG A 75 -4.51 -10.52 -11.16
C ARG A 75 -5.04 -11.12 -9.86
N GLY A 76 -4.68 -10.47 -8.76
CA GLY A 76 -5.16 -10.80 -7.42
C GLY A 76 -5.66 -9.56 -6.69
N TYR A 77 -6.68 -9.74 -5.85
CA TYR A 77 -7.26 -8.71 -5.01
C TYR A 77 -7.45 -9.24 -3.60
N ALA A 78 -7.11 -8.44 -2.60
CA ALA A 78 -7.45 -8.73 -1.21
C ALA A 78 -7.87 -7.42 -0.54
N ARG A 79 -8.91 -7.48 0.29
CA ARG A 79 -9.13 -6.39 1.25
C ARG A 79 -8.02 -6.47 2.29
N TYR A 80 -7.55 -5.33 2.79
CA TYR A 80 -6.58 -5.36 3.87
C TYR A 80 -6.93 -4.43 5.02
N VAL A 81 -6.37 -4.76 6.17
CA VAL A 81 -6.21 -3.85 7.30
C VAL A 81 -4.74 -3.86 7.68
N ALA A 82 -4.11 -2.69 7.66
CA ALA A 82 -2.73 -2.49 8.08
C ALA A 82 -2.73 -1.56 9.29
N SER A 83 -1.85 -1.82 10.26
CA SER A 83 -1.69 -0.92 11.38
C SER A 83 -0.30 -0.95 11.97
N PHE A 84 0.12 0.18 12.52
CA PHE A 84 1.43 0.37 13.14
C PHE A 84 1.34 1.41 14.25
N THR A 85 2.29 1.36 15.18
CA THR A 85 2.51 2.40 16.16
C THR A 85 3.47 3.42 15.56
N SER A 86 3.04 4.68 15.43
CA SER A 86 3.84 5.73 14.80
C SER A 86 5.07 6.08 15.64
N LEU A 87 6.21 6.23 14.97
CA LEU A 87 7.45 6.77 15.54
C LEU A 87 7.68 8.23 15.13
N ASN A 88 6.82 8.80 14.29
CA ASN A 88 6.90 10.18 13.84
C ASN A 88 6.77 11.15 15.03
N ARG A 89 7.57 12.23 15.04
CA ARG A 89 7.58 13.24 16.12
C ARG A 89 6.22 13.85 16.47
N PHE A 90 5.28 13.90 15.53
CA PHE A 90 3.96 14.50 15.74
C PHE A 90 2.91 13.50 16.23
N SER A 91 3.12 12.21 16.05
CA SER A 91 2.16 11.16 16.41
C SER A 91 2.81 9.99 17.14
N HIS A 92 3.95 10.24 17.79
CA HIS A 92 4.73 9.20 18.45
C HIS A 92 3.87 8.43 19.46
N GLY A 93 3.85 7.10 19.35
CA GLY A 93 3.04 6.22 20.20
C GLY A 93 1.56 6.09 19.79
N HIS A 94 1.08 6.85 18.81
CA HIS A 94 -0.28 6.68 18.29
C HIS A 94 -0.39 5.41 17.46
N ARG A 95 -1.49 4.67 17.63
CA ARG A 95 -1.84 3.57 16.74
C ARG A 95 -2.51 4.13 15.50
N VAL A 96 -1.90 3.88 14.34
CA VAL A 96 -2.44 4.23 13.03
C VAL A 96 -3.08 2.99 12.44
N VAL A 97 -4.31 3.12 11.94
CA VAL A 97 -5.02 2.02 11.27
C VAL A 97 -5.46 2.46 9.88
N VAL A 98 -5.12 1.66 8.88
CA VAL A 98 -5.46 1.88 7.47
C VAL A 98 -6.19 0.65 6.95
N ARG A 99 -7.18 0.87 6.10
CA ARG A 99 -7.86 -0.21 5.38
C ARG A 99 -7.96 0.12 3.90
N GLY A 100 -7.94 -0.90 3.07
CA GLY A 100 -7.98 -0.71 1.64
C GLY A 100 -8.20 -1.98 0.86
N VAL A 101 -7.90 -1.90 -0.42
CA VAL A 101 -7.82 -3.05 -1.33
C VAL A 101 -6.42 -3.10 -1.90
N ALA A 102 -5.76 -4.23 -1.69
CA ALA A 102 -4.49 -4.58 -2.30
C ALA A 102 -4.76 -5.25 -3.64
N MET A 103 -4.02 -4.84 -4.66
CA MET A 103 -4.17 -5.25 -6.06
C MET A 103 -2.81 -5.73 -6.56
N PHE A 104 -2.79 -6.93 -7.11
CA PHE A 104 -1.58 -7.62 -7.53
C PHE A 104 -1.69 -7.98 -9.01
N ALA A 105 -0.58 -7.88 -9.73
CA ALA A 105 -0.41 -8.54 -11.02
C ALA A 105 0.67 -9.62 -10.90
N PHE A 106 0.58 -10.64 -11.76
CA PHE A 106 1.46 -11.80 -11.71
C PHE A 106 2.38 -11.89 -12.92
N GLU A 107 3.55 -12.45 -12.70
CA GLU A 107 4.39 -13.03 -13.74
C GLU A 107 4.88 -14.40 -13.24
N GLY A 108 4.32 -15.45 -13.83
CA GLY A 108 4.46 -16.81 -13.31
C GLY A 108 3.93 -16.90 -11.88
N GLU A 109 4.81 -17.28 -10.95
CA GLU A 109 4.48 -17.45 -9.54
C GLU A 109 4.87 -16.23 -8.68
N LEU A 110 5.30 -15.12 -9.26
CA LEU A 110 5.72 -13.93 -8.53
C LEU A 110 4.78 -12.76 -8.80
N PHE A 111 4.74 -11.82 -7.86
CA PHE A 111 4.08 -10.54 -8.05
C PHE A 111 4.94 -9.67 -8.96
N SER A 112 4.43 -9.33 -10.14
CA SER A 112 5.07 -8.35 -11.04
C SER A 112 4.71 -6.92 -10.67
N SER A 113 3.55 -6.73 -10.02
CA SER A 113 3.23 -5.46 -9.38
C SER A 113 2.33 -5.59 -8.16
N TYR A 114 2.43 -4.59 -7.29
CA TYR A 114 1.50 -4.31 -6.20
C TYR A 114 1.03 -2.86 -6.31
N HIS A 115 -0.27 -2.64 -6.15
CA HIS A 115 -0.87 -1.32 -5.99
C HIS A 115 -2.01 -1.40 -4.97
N GLU A 116 -2.37 -0.28 -4.36
CA GLU A 116 -3.44 -0.25 -3.37
C GLU A 116 -4.32 0.99 -3.48
N VAL A 117 -5.60 0.80 -3.14
CA VAL A 117 -6.51 1.91 -2.84
C VAL A 117 -6.73 1.91 -1.33
N ALA A 118 -6.04 2.83 -0.66
CA ALA A 118 -6.14 3.00 0.78
C ALA A 118 -7.21 4.04 1.15
N ASN A 119 -8.00 3.74 2.18
CA ASN A 119 -8.73 4.79 2.90
C ASN A 119 -7.76 5.50 3.84
N GLY A 120 -7.04 6.49 3.30
CA GLY A 120 -6.02 7.25 4.04
C GLY A 120 -6.58 8.28 5.03
N THR A 121 -7.87 8.65 4.96
CA THR A 121 -8.40 9.75 5.79
C THR A 121 -8.35 9.46 7.30
N PRO A 122 -8.78 8.28 7.80
CA PRO A 122 -8.57 7.92 9.21
C PRO A 122 -7.09 7.87 9.60
N ALA A 123 -6.24 7.36 8.70
CA ALA A 123 -4.80 7.27 8.94
C ALA A 123 -4.15 8.65 9.14
N LEU A 124 -4.49 9.62 8.28
CA LEU A 124 -4.05 11.01 8.41
C LEU A 124 -4.52 11.62 9.74
N TRP A 125 -5.71 11.24 10.21
CA TRP A 125 -6.20 11.69 11.50
C TRP A 125 -5.39 11.12 12.66
N ASP A 126 -5.11 9.82 12.65
CA ASP A 126 -4.31 9.14 13.68
C ASP A 126 -2.85 9.62 13.71
N LEU A 127 -2.31 9.95 12.52
CA LEU A 127 -0.99 10.55 12.33
C LEU A 127 -0.89 12.01 12.78
N GLN A 128 -1.98 12.59 13.28
CA GLN A 128 -2.08 14.00 13.66
C GLN A 128 -1.72 14.97 12.53
N VAL A 129 -2.08 14.64 11.28
CA VAL A 129 -2.01 15.59 10.18
C VAL A 129 -3.17 16.59 10.33
N ARG A 130 -2.84 17.88 10.43
CA ARG A 130 -3.78 18.96 10.83
C ARG A 130 -3.59 20.23 9.98
N GLY A 131 -4.62 21.09 10.02
CA GLY A 131 -4.58 22.44 9.46
C GLY A 131 -4.16 22.49 7.99
N GLU A 132 -3.35 23.48 7.65
CA GLU A 132 -2.82 23.67 6.28
C GLU A 132 -2.08 22.44 5.73
N HIS A 133 -1.47 21.61 6.60
CA HIS A 133 -0.80 20.40 6.13
C HIS A 133 -1.80 19.35 5.65
N LEU A 134 -2.91 19.17 6.38
CA LEU A 134 -3.99 18.28 5.94
C LEU A 134 -4.62 18.77 4.64
N GLU A 135 -4.88 20.07 4.55
CA GLU A 135 -5.43 20.67 3.32
C GLU A 135 -4.50 20.42 2.12
N ARG A 136 -3.19 20.65 2.28
CA ARG A 136 -2.21 20.41 1.22
C ARG A 136 -2.16 18.94 0.79
N VAL A 137 -2.20 18.00 1.74
CA VAL A 137 -2.19 16.55 1.43
C VAL A 137 -3.46 16.16 0.66
N VAL A 138 -4.63 16.58 1.14
CA VAL A 138 -5.92 16.28 0.49
C VAL A 138 -5.99 16.93 -0.89
N GLN A 139 -5.52 18.17 -1.03
CA GLN A 139 -5.47 18.86 -2.31
C GLN A 139 -4.55 18.14 -3.30
N GLY A 140 -3.35 17.72 -2.86
CA GLY A 140 -2.42 16.96 -3.71
C GLY A 140 -3.05 15.67 -4.26
N ILE A 141 -3.72 14.90 -3.41
CA ILE A 141 -4.45 13.68 -3.82
C ILE A 141 -5.57 14.01 -4.81
N ALA A 142 -6.32 15.09 -4.57
CA ALA A 142 -7.38 15.52 -5.46
C ALA A 142 -6.84 15.98 -6.83
N ASP A 143 -5.74 16.72 -6.85
CA ASP A 143 -5.09 17.22 -8.06
C ASP A 143 -4.52 16.07 -8.90
N GLU A 144 -3.88 15.07 -8.28
CA GLU A 144 -3.43 13.85 -8.95
C GLU A 144 -4.61 13.12 -9.60
N GLN A 145 -5.71 12.92 -8.87
CA GLN A 145 -6.90 12.27 -9.41
C GLN A 145 -7.51 13.07 -10.58
N ARG A 146 -7.55 14.40 -10.47
CA ARG A 146 -8.06 15.28 -11.54
C ARG A 146 -7.15 15.31 -12.76
N GLY A 147 -5.84 15.15 -12.59
CA GLY A 147 -4.87 15.07 -13.68
C GLY A 147 -4.93 13.76 -14.47
N SER A 148 -5.60 12.73 -13.95
CA SER A 148 -5.71 11.43 -14.61
C SER A 148 -6.59 11.49 -15.87
N THR A 149 -5.99 11.22 -17.03
CA THR A 149 -6.71 11.12 -18.30
C THR A 149 -7.76 10.03 -18.31
N ALA A 150 -7.52 8.93 -17.58
CA ALA A 150 -8.49 7.83 -17.42
C ALA A 150 -9.77 8.26 -16.68
N LEU A 151 -9.69 9.30 -15.85
CA LEU A 151 -10.81 9.83 -15.08
C LEU A 151 -11.44 11.08 -15.71
N ALA A 152 -10.88 11.61 -16.79
CA ALA A 152 -11.33 12.86 -17.40
C ALA A 152 -12.83 12.85 -17.73
N ALA A 153 -13.33 11.78 -18.34
CA ALA A 153 -14.74 11.63 -18.68
C ALA A 153 -15.66 11.58 -17.45
N HIS A 154 -15.18 11.09 -16.31
CA HIS A 154 -15.94 11.03 -15.06
C HIS A 154 -16.09 12.41 -14.40
N TYR A 155 -15.17 13.35 -14.66
CA TYR A 155 -15.28 14.73 -14.19
C TYR A 155 -16.14 15.61 -15.08
N THR A 156 -16.15 15.36 -16.39
CA THR A 156 -16.98 16.12 -17.33
C THR A 156 -18.44 15.67 -17.31
N GLY A 157 -18.70 14.40 -16.97
CA GLY A 157 -20.02 13.79 -17.06
C GLY A 157 -20.44 13.54 -18.52
N PRO A 158 -21.63 12.95 -18.74
CA PRO A 158 -22.17 12.78 -20.09
C PRO A 158 -22.54 14.14 -20.70
N GLU A 159 -22.31 14.30 -22.00
CA GLU A 159 -22.87 15.43 -22.77
C GLU A 159 -24.40 15.40 -22.67
N ARG A 160 -25.01 16.56 -22.35
CA ARG A 160 -26.47 16.71 -22.23
C ARG A 160 -27.13 16.93 -23.57
#